data_AF-A0A5P2C8B9-F1
#
_entry.id   AF-A0A5P2C8B9-F1
#
_cell.length_a   1.000
_cell.length_b   1.000
_cell.length_c   1.000
_cell.angle_alpha   90.00
_cell.angle_beta   90.00
_cell.angle_gamma   90.00
#
_symmetry.space_group_name_H-M   'P 1'
#
loop_
_entity.id
_entity.type
_entity.pdbx_description
1 polymer ?
#
loop_
_entity_poly.entity_id
_entity_poly.type
_entity_poly.pdbx_seq_one_letter_code
_entity_poly.pdbx_strand_id
1 'polypeptide(L)'
;MRVTCTLHSLIADVAAERFNVGLYYDAVRSAFQAVEHRVATLVGVNEVGERLMGIALGKPAPQITVTRSTGSSLESEQNGMQFLFKGAMGALRNPRMHGPDEKDARDEAEEMLVFASFLMRRLDIEDERRKAATSGP
;
A
#
# COMPACT_ATOMS: atom_id res chain seq x y z
N MET A 1 -7.97 -26.47 1.68
CA MET A 1 -6.78 -25.85 2.32
C MET A 1 -7.13 -24.41 2.65
N ARG A 2 -6.89 -23.94 3.88
CA ARG A 2 -7.09 -22.52 4.25
C ARG A 2 -5.74 -21.94 4.65
N VAL A 3 -5.43 -20.75 4.17
CA VAL A 3 -4.26 -19.96 4.58
C VAL A 3 -4.80 -18.77 5.38
N THR A 4 -4.30 -18.58 6.60
CA THR A 4 -4.63 -17.42 7.43
C THR A 4 -3.44 -16.48 7.47
N CYS A 5 -3.68 -15.17 7.45
CA CYS A 5 -2.63 -14.17 7.67
C CYS A 5 -3.14 -13.08 8.61
N THR A 6 -2.24 -12.56 9.44
CA THR A 6 -2.51 -11.40 10.30
C THR A 6 -2.25 -10.14 9.51
N LEU A 7 -3.17 -9.17 9.46
CA LEU A 7 -2.96 -7.90 8.75
C LEU A 7 -1.80 -7.10 9.37
N HIS A 8 -1.16 -6.27 8.56
CA HIS A 8 -0.21 -5.27 9.02
C HIS A 8 -0.90 -4.33 10.03
N SER A 9 -0.23 -3.97 11.12
CA SER A 9 -0.83 -3.20 12.23
C SER A 9 -1.53 -1.93 11.74
N LEU A 10 -0.84 -1.09 10.96
CA LEU A 10 -1.42 0.14 10.40
C LEU A 10 -2.67 -0.09 9.53
N ILE A 11 -2.83 -1.27 8.92
CA ILE A 11 -4.06 -1.62 8.19
C ILE A 11 -5.13 -2.09 9.16
N ALA A 12 -4.79 -2.95 10.13
CA ALA A 12 -5.72 -3.41 11.15
C ALA A 12 -6.31 -2.22 11.93
N ASP A 13 -5.49 -1.24 12.31
CA ASP A 13 -5.90 -0.07 13.10
C ASP A 13 -6.97 0.76 12.40
N VAL A 14 -6.91 0.88 11.07
CA VAL A 14 -7.87 1.69 10.30
C VAL A 14 -9.05 0.89 9.75
N ALA A 15 -8.92 -0.44 9.59
CA ALA A 15 -9.91 -1.24 8.87
C ALA A 15 -10.68 -2.24 9.74
N ALA A 16 -10.10 -2.77 10.82
CA ALA A 16 -10.64 -3.94 11.51
C ALA A 16 -12.04 -3.70 12.10
N GLU A 17 -12.25 -2.60 12.81
CA GLU A 17 -13.56 -2.27 13.40
C GLU A 17 -14.63 -2.13 12.31
N ARG A 18 -14.35 -1.33 11.27
CA ARG A 18 -15.23 -1.11 10.12
C ARG A 18 -15.62 -2.43 9.46
N PHE A 19 -14.63 -3.29 9.22
CA PHE A 19 -14.86 -4.59 8.62
C PHE A 19 -15.76 -5.47 9.49
N ASN A 20 -15.49 -5.54 10.80
CA ASN A 20 -16.24 -6.37 11.75
C ASN A 20 -17.72 -5.97 11.87
N VAL A 21 -18.05 -4.69 11.67
CA VAL A 21 -19.44 -4.20 11.66
C VAL A 21 -20.09 -4.21 10.28
N GLY A 22 -19.43 -4.78 9.26
CA GLY A 22 -19.97 -4.92 7.91
C GLY A 22 -19.80 -3.70 7.01
N LEU A 23 -19.03 -2.69 7.42
CA LEU A 23 -18.68 -1.51 6.62
C LEU A 23 -17.47 -1.81 5.72
N TYR A 24 -17.62 -2.79 4.83
CA TYR A 24 -16.53 -3.32 4.00
C TYR A 24 -15.92 -2.25 3.08
N TYR A 25 -16.78 -1.47 2.41
CA TYR A 25 -16.34 -0.37 1.55
C TYR A 25 -15.46 0.63 2.30
N ASP A 26 -15.89 1.07 3.48
CA ASP A 26 -15.12 2.00 4.31
C ASP A 26 -13.85 1.38 4.87
N ALA A 27 -13.86 0.08 5.20
CA ALA A 27 -12.67 -0.63 5.65
C ALA A 27 -11.60 -0.63 4.56
N VAL A 28 -11.97 -0.99 3.32
CA VAL A 28 -11.07 -1.01 2.16
C VAL A 28 -10.59 0.39 1.81
N ARG A 29 -11.51 1.37 1.76
CA ARG A 29 -11.19 2.79 1.53
C ARG A 29 -10.14 3.28 2.52
N SER A 30 -10.39 3.07 3.82
CA SER A 30 -9.48 3.50 4.89
C SER A 30 -8.10 2.82 4.80
N ALA A 31 -8.06 1.53 4.45
CA ALA A 31 -6.83 0.79 4.28
C ALA A 31 -5.95 1.36 3.15
N PHE A 32 -6.52 1.63 1.97
CA PHE A 32 -5.73 2.20 0.88
C PHE A 32 -5.41 3.68 1.06
N GLN A 33 -6.22 4.45 1.79
CA GLN A 33 -5.85 5.79 2.24
C GLN A 33 -4.63 5.75 3.17
N ALA A 34 -4.54 4.76 4.07
CA ALA A 34 -3.36 4.58 4.90
C ALA A 34 -2.11 4.24 4.06
N VAL A 35 -2.25 3.44 3.00
CA VAL A 35 -1.14 3.18 2.03
C VAL A 35 -0.67 4.47 1.38
N GLU A 36 -1.61 5.23 0.80
CA GLU A 36 -1.34 6.52 0.16
C GLU A 36 -0.64 7.49 1.11
N HIS A 37 -1.18 7.65 2.32
CA HIS A 37 -0.64 8.56 3.32
C HIS A 37 0.78 8.18 3.75
N ARG A 38 1.05 6.88 3.95
CA ARG A 38 2.39 6.42 4.34
C ARG A 38 3.40 6.67 3.22
N VAL A 39 3.04 6.41 1.96
CA VAL A 39 3.92 6.73 0.82
C VAL A 39 4.21 8.23 0.79
N ALA A 40 3.18 9.08 0.85
CA ALA A 40 3.34 10.55 0.85
C ALA A 40 4.26 11.03 1.98
N THR A 41 4.12 10.44 3.17
CA THR A 41 4.96 10.76 4.33
C THR A 41 6.42 10.38 4.10
N LEU A 42 6.68 9.21 3.50
CA LEU A 42 8.04 8.76 3.20
C LEU A 42 8.73 9.64 2.16
N VAL A 43 8.01 10.11 1.15
CA VAL A 43 8.58 10.95 0.09
C VAL A 43 8.56 12.45 0.39
N GLY A 44 7.74 12.89 1.35
CA GLY A 44 7.66 14.30 1.76
C GLY A 44 7.03 15.22 0.70
N VAL A 45 6.14 14.70 -0.15
CA VAL A 45 5.47 15.47 -1.20
C VAL A 45 3.95 15.50 -0.98
N ASN A 46 3.31 16.58 -1.41
CA ASN A 46 1.85 16.76 -1.30
C ASN A 46 1.14 16.29 -2.57
N GLU A 47 1.21 14.99 -2.82
CA GLU A 47 0.75 14.33 -4.03
C GLU A 47 -0.21 13.19 -3.66
N VAL A 48 -1.09 12.79 -4.57
CA VAL A 48 -2.07 11.72 -4.32
C VAL A 48 -2.21 10.76 -5.50
N GLY A 49 -2.80 9.61 -5.24
CA GLY A 49 -3.18 8.59 -6.20
C GLY A 49 -2.00 8.04 -6.99
N GLU A 50 -2.26 7.75 -8.26
CA GLU A 50 -1.26 7.18 -9.17
C GLU A 50 -0.04 8.11 -9.37
N ARG A 51 -0.24 9.42 -9.29
CA ARG A 51 0.82 10.41 -9.47
C ARG A 51 1.83 10.34 -8.33
N LEU A 52 1.36 10.26 -7.09
CA LEU A 52 2.20 10.03 -5.92
C LEU A 52 3.01 8.74 -6.08
N MET A 53 2.37 7.63 -6.45
CA MET A 53 3.05 6.34 -6.61
C MET A 53 4.10 6.38 -7.74
N GLY A 54 3.80 7.13 -8.81
CA GLY A 54 4.74 7.40 -9.90
C GLY A 54 5.98 8.16 -9.43
N ILE A 55 5.82 9.20 -8.62
CA ILE A 55 6.93 9.99 -8.06
C ILE A 55 7.75 9.16 -7.06
N ALA A 56 7.07 8.40 -6.20
CA ALA A 56 7.72 7.66 -5.12
C ALA A 56 8.55 6.48 -5.61
N LEU A 57 8.00 5.72 -6.56
CA LEU A 57 8.54 4.41 -6.99
C LEU A 57 9.03 4.41 -8.44
N GLY A 58 8.88 5.52 -9.17
CA GLY A 58 9.17 5.59 -10.59
C GLY A 58 10.63 5.82 -10.94
N LYS A 59 10.97 5.41 -12.17
CA LYS A 59 12.28 5.61 -12.79
C LYS A 59 12.44 7.01 -13.40
N PRO A 60 13.69 7.49 -13.57
CA PRO A 60 14.96 6.80 -13.32
C PRO A 60 15.44 6.84 -11.85
N ALA A 61 14.81 7.65 -11.00
CA ALA A 61 15.26 7.88 -9.62
C ALA A 61 14.10 7.69 -8.62
N PRO A 62 13.83 6.45 -8.18
CA PRO A 62 12.81 6.20 -7.16
C PRO A 62 13.23 6.83 -5.83
N GLN A 63 12.31 7.50 -5.15
CA GLN A 63 12.57 8.18 -3.88
C GLN A 63 12.55 7.22 -2.68
N ILE A 64 11.85 6.09 -2.81
CA ILE A 64 11.79 5.03 -1.81
C ILE A 64 12.03 3.67 -2.47
N THR A 65 12.54 2.71 -1.70
CA THR A 65 12.61 1.31 -2.13
C THR A 65 11.60 0.44 -1.42
N VAL A 66 10.97 -0.45 -2.17
CA VAL A 66 10.05 -1.45 -1.64
C VAL A 66 10.41 -2.85 -2.12
N THR A 67 11.62 -3.03 -2.69
CA THR A 67 12.10 -4.28 -3.30
C THR A 67 12.94 -5.12 -2.33
N ARG A 68 12.95 -6.44 -2.51
CA ARG A 68 13.80 -7.36 -1.73
C ARG A 68 14.92 -7.97 -2.56
N SER A 69 14.73 -8.08 -3.86
CA SER A 69 15.69 -8.69 -4.77
C SER A 69 16.90 -7.80 -4.95
N THR A 70 18.02 -8.43 -5.26
CA THR A 70 19.28 -7.80 -5.67
C THR A 70 19.70 -8.34 -7.02
N GLY A 71 20.69 -7.71 -7.66
CA GLY A 71 21.22 -8.18 -8.94
C GLY A 71 20.22 -8.06 -10.09
N SER A 72 20.20 -9.04 -10.98
CA SER A 72 19.44 -9.00 -12.24
C SER A 72 17.92 -8.92 -12.08
N SER A 73 17.36 -9.38 -10.95
CA SER A 73 15.92 -9.35 -10.69
C SER A 73 15.41 -8.02 -10.11
N LEU A 74 16.30 -7.16 -9.62
CA LEU A 74 15.94 -5.91 -8.95
C LEU A 74 15.10 -5.02 -9.87
N GLU A 75 15.51 -4.88 -11.12
CA GLU A 75 14.88 -3.95 -12.05
C GLU A 75 13.41 -4.33 -12.35
N SER A 76 13.18 -5.62 -12.60
CA SER A 76 11.83 -6.15 -12.87
C SER A 76 10.94 -6.05 -11.64
N GLU A 77 11.48 -6.31 -10.44
CA GLU A 77 10.72 -6.15 -9.20
C GLU A 77 10.36 -4.69 -8.93
N GLN A 78 11.29 -3.75 -9.15
CA GLN A 78 11.02 -2.31 -9.00
C GLN A 78 9.87 -1.87 -9.91
N ASN A 79 9.93 -2.22 -11.19
CA ASN A 79 8.87 -1.92 -12.15
C ASN A 79 7.53 -2.54 -11.73
N GLY A 80 7.55 -3.82 -11.37
CA GLY A 80 6.34 -4.54 -10.96
C GLY A 80 5.70 -3.93 -9.71
N MET A 81 6.51 -3.62 -8.70
CA MET A 81 6.02 -2.96 -7.48
C MET A 81 5.45 -1.58 -7.79
N GLN A 82 6.10 -0.78 -8.64
CA GLN A 82 5.53 0.50 -9.07
C GLN A 82 4.13 0.31 -9.69
N PHE A 83 3.96 -0.66 -10.58
CA PHE A 83 2.67 -0.94 -11.20
C PHE A 83 1.62 -1.42 -10.20
N LEU A 84 1.98 -2.27 -9.25
CA LEU A 84 1.07 -2.72 -8.21
C LEU A 84 0.58 -1.56 -7.33
N PHE A 85 1.48 -0.68 -6.90
CA PHE A 85 1.10 0.49 -6.10
C PHE A 85 0.23 1.47 -6.88
N LYS A 86 0.58 1.77 -8.14
CA LYS A 86 -0.26 2.61 -9.01
C LYS A 86 -1.63 1.98 -9.25
N GLY A 87 -1.65 0.70 -9.61
CA GLY A 87 -2.88 -0.06 -9.85
C GLY A 87 -3.78 -0.10 -8.62
N ALA A 88 -3.22 -0.27 -7.42
CA ALA A 88 -3.99 -0.19 -6.18
C ALA A 88 -4.68 1.17 -5.99
N MET A 89 -3.98 2.26 -6.32
CA MET A 89 -4.58 3.59 -6.26
C MET A 89 -5.70 3.77 -7.30
N GLY A 90 -5.42 3.42 -8.55
CA GLY A 90 -6.36 3.60 -9.67
C GLY A 90 -7.59 2.69 -9.57
N ALA A 91 -7.41 1.42 -9.22
CA ALA A 91 -8.46 0.41 -9.27
C ALA A 91 -9.20 0.21 -7.94
N LEU A 92 -8.55 0.44 -6.79
CA LEU A 92 -9.14 0.11 -5.48
C LEU A 92 -9.45 1.36 -4.66
N ARG A 93 -8.49 2.29 -4.55
CA ARG A 93 -8.67 3.52 -3.77
C ARG A 93 -9.59 4.52 -4.48
N ASN A 94 -9.30 4.85 -5.74
CA ASN A 94 -9.96 5.95 -6.44
C ASN A 94 -11.47 5.76 -6.63
N PRO A 95 -11.98 4.56 -7.01
CA PRO A 95 -13.42 4.34 -7.07
C PRO A 95 -14.10 4.56 -5.71
N ARG A 96 -13.41 4.20 -4.62
CA ARG A 96 -13.92 4.37 -3.25
C ARG A 96 -13.83 5.80 -2.71
N MET A 97 -13.19 6.71 -3.44
CA MET A 97 -13.00 8.11 -3.03
C MET A 97 -13.73 9.11 -3.94
N HIS A 98 -14.01 8.71 -5.17
CA HIS A 98 -14.57 9.59 -6.21
C HIS A 98 -15.75 8.97 -6.96
N GLY A 99 -15.98 7.67 -6.79
CA GLY A 99 -17.12 6.96 -7.36
C GLY A 99 -18.35 6.98 -6.44
N PRO A 100 -19.45 6.35 -6.87
CA PRO A 100 -20.62 6.16 -6.01
C PRO A 100 -20.29 5.29 -4.78
N ASP A 101 -21.08 5.47 -3.72
CA ASP A 101 -21.02 4.62 -2.53
C ASP A 101 -21.61 3.23 -2.85
N GLU A 102 -20.75 2.33 -3.33
CA GLU A 102 -21.09 0.93 -3.60
C GLU A 102 -20.83 0.05 -2.37
N LYS A 103 -21.47 -1.12 -2.33
CA LYS A 103 -21.19 -2.11 -1.29
C LYS A 103 -20.19 -3.13 -1.80
N ASP A 104 -19.06 -3.22 -1.13
CA ASP A 104 -18.12 -4.32 -1.36
C ASP A 104 -18.70 -5.63 -0.81
N ALA A 105 -18.47 -6.72 -1.55
CA ALA A 105 -18.69 -8.06 -1.01
C ALA A 105 -17.67 -8.32 0.10
N ARG A 106 -18.09 -9.06 1.14
CA ARG A 106 -17.23 -9.37 2.28
C ARG A 106 -15.91 -10.02 1.84
N ASP A 107 -15.98 -11.07 1.03
CA ASP A 107 -14.82 -11.87 0.65
C ASP A 107 -13.82 -11.05 -0.19
N GLU A 108 -14.32 -10.24 -1.12
CA GLU A 108 -13.48 -9.33 -1.92
C GLU A 108 -12.83 -8.26 -1.05
N ALA A 109 -13.55 -7.73 -0.06
CA ALA A 109 -12.98 -6.80 0.92
C ALA A 109 -11.88 -7.45 1.76
N GLU A 110 -12.01 -8.71 2.16
CA GLU A 110 -10.93 -9.45 2.85
C GLU A 110 -9.67 -9.52 1.97
N GLU A 111 -9.82 -9.88 0.69
CA GLU A 111 -8.70 -9.96 -0.27
C GLU A 111 -8.02 -8.60 -0.49
N MET A 112 -8.82 -7.54 -0.63
CA MET A 112 -8.32 -6.18 -0.78
C MET A 112 -7.58 -5.69 0.47
N LEU A 113 -8.05 -6.03 1.67
CA LEU A 113 -7.36 -5.70 2.93
C LEU A 113 -6.04 -6.47 3.06
N VAL A 114 -6.01 -7.74 2.66
CA VAL A 114 -4.77 -8.52 2.61
C VAL A 114 -3.79 -7.91 1.62
N PHE A 115 -4.26 -7.45 0.46
CA PHE A 115 -3.41 -6.77 -0.52
C PHE A 115 -2.87 -5.43 0.00
N ALA A 116 -3.71 -4.58 0.60
CA ALA A 116 -3.27 -3.35 1.25
C ALA A 116 -2.22 -3.64 2.33
N SER A 117 -2.44 -4.70 3.13
CA SER A 117 -1.48 -5.16 4.12
C SER A 117 -0.16 -5.64 3.51
N PHE A 118 -0.19 -6.29 2.36
CA PHE A 118 1.01 -6.68 1.64
C PHE A 118 1.81 -5.46 1.22
N LEU A 119 1.17 -4.47 0.58
CA LEU A 119 1.84 -3.22 0.18
C LEU A 119 2.46 -2.50 1.38
N MET A 120 1.76 -2.48 2.52
CA MET A 120 2.26 -1.91 3.76
C MET A 120 3.56 -2.58 4.24
N ARG A 121 3.61 -3.92 4.22
CA ARG A 121 4.85 -4.66 4.54
C ARG A 121 5.99 -4.41 3.58
N ARG A 122 5.69 -4.04 2.33
CA ARG A 122 6.72 -3.66 1.36
C ARG A 122 7.30 -2.27 1.68
N LEU A 123 6.51 -1.39 2.27
CA LEU A 123 6.99 -0.08 2.77
C LEU A 123 7.84 -0.20 4.04
N ASP A 124 7.65 -1.23 4.86
CA ASP A 124 8.49 -1.49 6.05
C ASP A 124 9.98 -1.59 5.68
N ILE A 125 10.29 -2.08 4.48
CA ILE A 125 11.67 -2.20 3.95
C ILE A 125 12.34 -0.82 3.90
N GLU A 126 11.63 0.20 3.45
CA GLU A 126 12.17 1.57 3.38
C GLU A 126 12.40 2.13 4.79
N ASP A 127 11.46 1.89 5.72
CA ASP A 127 11.60 2.34 7.11
C ASP A 127 12.81 1.70 7.79
N GLU A 128 12.99 0.39 7.62
CA GLU A 128 14.14 -0.34 8.14
C GLU A 128 15.44 0.20 7.56
N ARG A 129 15.47 0.47 6.25
CA ARG A 129 16.63 1.07 5.57
C ARG A 129 16.97 2.45 6.11
N ARG A 130 15.97 3.33 6.29
CA ARG A 130 16.16 4.67 6.84
C ARG A 130 16.62 4.64 8.29
N LYS A 131 16.02 3.77 9.12
CA LYS A 131 16.45 3.56 10.50
C LYS A 131 17.90 3.11 10.55
N ALA A 132 18.30 2.14 9.71
CA ALA A 132 19.68 1.68 9.64
C ALA A 132 20.65 2.80 9.24
N ALA A 133 20.26 3.69 8.33
CA ALA A 133 21.07 4.84 7.92
C ALA A 133 21.25 5.89 9.04
N THR A 134 20.19 6.15 9.83
CA THR A 134 20.24 7.07 10.98
C THR A 134 20.97 6.46 12.19
N SER A 135 21.13 5.14 12.24
CA SER A 135 21.76 4.41 13.35
C SER A 135 23.22 4.02 13.08
N GLY A 136 23.79 4.41 11.93
CA GLY A 136 25.21 4.19 11.59
C GLY A 136 26.13 5.28 12.17
N PRO A 137 27.42 4.96 12.35
CA PRO A 137 28.18 5.05 13.60
C PRO A 137 28.23 6.42 14.27
#